data_AF-A0A661UHV9-F1
#
_entry.id   AF-A0A661UHV9-F1
#
_cell.length_a   1.000
_cell.length_b   1.000
_cell.length_c   1.000
_cell.angle_alpha   90.00
_cell.angle_beta   90.00
_cell.angle_gamma   90.00
#
_symmetry.space_group_name_H-M   'P 1'
#
loop_
_entity.id
_entity.type
_entity.pdbx_description
1 polymer ?
#
loop_
_entity_poly.entity_id
_entity_poly.type
_entity_poly.pdbx_seq_one_letter_code
_entity_poly.pdbx_strand_id
1 'polypeptide(L)'
;MKLSKFKFIVTTVIFVSFLLGASALFAQEFKDALLNNKITIDAEDGSVSHILSTMAKLSGCNIVLATETATEEKSQQVGEKKITIHLKEVPIEQALSLVVKSIGLSYRLIGEKTFLVGDKKRIEEEIGERSYVMNLNYVNVDKIAKALAILPGKSVPIEGQNALLIRANPETFSEISKKIEQIDVPQKQIEIRARLIEVSVKEAEKYGIDWSKLEHLTTILAEDPVTADGVGLPYNFDDETGAKPYGNMENDLGELPDQQYFQKINGLKDVGHFSRQLTAFDVTIDWLLEHNAAQLLTDTRVTALNGEEAEIHIGEVVPFVVTDKEYQLQVERENAGIILKVQPTVNKDGEITTKIEPEVSSVTELVGGYVPRTKVRKVISTVTVPNGKRIILGGLLNSTITKRTNKVPLLGDIPFLGKLFQHEETIVNNNDLIIEITPRVVDFHTEKT
;
A
#
# COMPACT_ATOMS: atom_id res chain seq x y z
N MET A 1 30.33 -9.61 44.72
CA MET A 1 28.92 -9.42 45.15
C MET A 1 27.97 -8.87 44.07
N LYS A 2 28.43 -8.37 42.91
CA LYS A 2 27.55 -7.81 41.85
C LYS A 2 26.97 -8.85 40.86
N LEU A 3 27.61 -9.99 40.64
CA LEU A 3 27.14 -10.99 39.66
C LEU A 3 25.94 -11.84 40.13
N SER A 4 25.75 -12.10 41.43
CA SER A 4 24.63 -12.93 41.89
C SER A 4 23.29 -12.19 41.86
N LYS A 5 23.29 -10.87 42.11
CA LYS A 5 22.09 -10.03 42.01
C LYS A 5 21.57 -9.93 40.58
N PHE A 6 22.46 -9.92 39.58
CA PHE A 6 22.06 -9.87 38.18
C PHE A 6 21.39 -11.17 37.72
N LYS A 7 21.95 -12.33 38.09
CA LYS A 7 21.31 -13.63 37.81
C LYS A 7 19.93 -13.72 38.47
N PHE A 8 19.79 -13.28 39.72
CA PHE A 8 18.50 -13.31 40.43
C PHE A 8 17.43 -12.43 39.76
N ILE A 9 17.81 -11.23 39.28
CA ILE A 9 16.89 -10.33 38.57
C ILE A 9 16.44 -10.96 37.24
N VAL A 10 17.37 -11.52 36.45
CA VAL A 10 17.03 -12.15 35.16
C VAL A 10 16.11 -13.35 35.34
N THR A 11 16.36 -14.21 36.34
CA THR A 11 15.48 -15.37 36.60
C THR A 11 14.09 -14.93 37.09
N THR A 12 14.01 -13.86 37.88
CA THR A 12 12.72 -13.33 38.36
C THR A 12 11.93 -12.70 37.22
N VAL A 13 12.58 -11.97 36.31
CA VAL A 13 11.92 -11.36 35.13
C VAL A 13 11.40 -12.43 34.16
N ILE A 14 12.18 -13.48 33.91
CA ILE A 14 11.73 -14.60 33.06
C ILE A 14 10.55 -15.33 33.70
N PHE A 15 10.60 -15.58 35.02
CA PHE A 15 9.50 -16.25 35.72
C PHE A 15 8.22 -15.41 35.76
N VAL A 16 8.33 -14.10 35.96
CA VAL A 16 7.19 -13.16 35.92
C VAL A 16 6.62 -13.03 34.50
N SER A 17 7.48 -12.99 33.48
CA SER A 17 7.05 -12.95 32.08
C SER A 17 6.37 -14.26 31.63
N PHE A 18 6.83 -15.41 32.15
CA PHE A 18 6.19 -16.70 31.93
C PHE A 18 4.83 -16.80 32.65
N LEU A 19 4.71 -16.25 33.87
CA LEU A 19 3.44 -16.18 34.60
C LEU A 19 2.41 -15.27 33.89
N LEU A 20 2.86 -14.12 33.36
CA LEU A 20 2.02 -13.19 32.60
C LEU A 20 1.59 -13.77 31.25
N GLY A 21 2.50 -14.43 30.53
CA GLY A 21 2.19 -15.12 29.28
C GLY A 21 1.19 -16.27 29.46
N ALA A 22 1.33 -17.04 30.54
CA ALA A 22 0.37 -18.08 30.90
C ALA A 22 -1.01 -17.48 31.22
N SER A 23 -1.07 -16.39 32.00
CA SER A 23 -2.36 -15.74 32.33
C SER A 23 -3.11 -15.19 31.12
N ALA A 24 -2.40 -14.70 30.10
CA ALA A 24 -3.00 -14.21 28.85
C ALA A 24 -3.52 -15.36 27.97
N LEU A 25 -2.77 -16.47 27.87
CA LEU A 25 -3.19 -17.69 27.18
C LEU A 25 -4.42 -18.32 27.86
N PHE A 26 -4.44 -18.41 29.20
CA PHE A 26 -5.60 -18.91 29.95
C PHE A 26 -6.82 -17.99 29.86
N ALA A 27 -6.66 -16.67 29.82
CA ALA A 27 -7.77 -15.73 29.68
C ALA A 27 -8.43 -15.80 28.28
N GLN A 28 -7.63 -16.01 27.24
CA GLN A 28 -8.13 -16.10 25.87
C GLN A 28 -8.80 -17.46 25.59
N GLU A 29 -8.27 -18.55 26.15
CA GLU A 29 -8.90 -19.88 26.07
C GLU A 29 -10.25 -19.94 26.82
N PHE A 30 -10.39 -19.20 27.94
CA PHE A 30 -11.66 -19.10 28.68
C PHE A 30 -12.72 -18.26 27.95
N LYS A 31 -12.29 -17.22 27.21
CA LYS A 31 -13.18 -16.31 26.47
C LYS A 31 -13.86 -17.02 25.30
N ASP A 32 -13.12 -17.89 24.60
CA ASP A 32 -13.67 -18.70 23.51
C ASP A 32 -14.44 -19.93 24.02
N ALA A 33 -14.06 -20.54 25.15
CA ALA A 33 -14.69 -21.75 25.67
C ALA A 33 -16.16 -21.58 26.08
N LEU A 34 -16.57 -20.40 26.54
CA LEU A 34 -17.95 -20.15 27.00
C LEU A 34 -18.93 -19.89 25.85
N LEU A 35 -18.49 -19.21 24.79
CA LEU A 35 -19.29 -18.96 23.59
C LEU A 35 -19.39 -20.21 22.71
N ASN A 36 -18.39 -21.10 22.76
CA ASN A 36 -18.40 -22.41 22.11
C ASN A 36 -19.09 -23.51 22.92
N ASN A 37 -19.71 -23.19 24.06
CA ASN A 37 -20.43 -24.19 24.82
C ASN A 37 -21.65 -24.67 23.99
N LYS A 38 -21.57 -25.92 23.54
CA LYS A 38 -22.56 -26.52 22.65
C LYS A 38 -23.74 -27.01 23.49
N ILE A 39 -24.93 -26.60 23.11
CA ILE A 39 -26.17 -27.03 23.74
C ILE A 39 -26.97 -27.92 22.81
N THR A 40 -27.62 -28.92 23.40
CA THR A 40 -28.61 -29.76 22.75
C THR A 40 -29.92 -29.54 23.48
N ILE A 41 -30.93 -29.06 22.76
CA ILE A 41 -32.26 -28.76 23.29
C ILE A 41 -33.28 -29.31 22.32
N ASP A 42 -34.24 -30.03 22.89
CA ASP A 42 -35.40 -30.52 22.19
C ASP A 42 -36.64 -29.99 22.94
N ALA A 43 -37.45 -29.19 22.24
CA ALA A 43 -38.66 -28.62 22.81
C ALA A 43 -39.74 -28.59 21.74
N GLU A 44 -40.85 -29.28 21.99
CA GLU A 44 -42.06 -29.24 21.16
C GLU A 44 -43.12 -28.37 21.85
N ASP A 45 -43.66 -27.38 21.14
CA ASP A 45 -44.68 -26.46 21.65
C ASP A 45 -44.28 -25.74 22.95
N GLY A 46 -42.99 -25.43 23.10
CA GLY A 46 -42.40 -24.87 24.31
C GLY A 46 -42.57 -23.35 24.41
N SER A 47 -42.80 -22.85 25.63
CA SER A 47 -42.82 -21.41 25.94
C SER A 47 -41.44 -20.78 25.77
N VAL A 48 -41.34 -19.63 25.09
CA VAL A 48 -40.07 -18.90 24.88
C VAL A 48 -39.35 -18.62 26.19
N SER A 49 -40.06 -18.17 27.24
CA SER A 49 -39.46 -17.91 28.54
C SER A 49 -38.86 -19.17 29.15
N HIS A 50 -39.55 -20.31 28.99
CA HIS A 50 -39.05 -21.60 29.46
C HIS A 50 -37.81 -22.03 28.69
N ILE A 51 -37.84 -21.96 27.36
CA ILE A 51 -36.71 -22.32 26.48
C ILE A 51 -35.49 -21.46 26.79
N LEU A 52 -35.64 -20.13 26.87
CA LEU A 52 -34.54 -19.23 27.23
C LEU A 52 -33.98 -19.52 28.63
N SER A 53 -34.85 -19.84 29.60
CA SER A 53 -34.39 -20.21 30.95
C SER A 53 -33.63 -21.55 30.97
N THR A 54 -34.03 -22.50 30.13
CA THR A 54 -33.37 -23.80 29.96
C THR A 54 -32.03 -23.62 29.25
N MET A 55 -31.95 -22.76 28.23
CA MET A 55 -30.70 -22.37 27.55
C MET A 55 -29.71 -21.70 28.50
N ALA A 56 -30.18 -20.79 29.35
CA ALA A 56 -29.35 -20.13 30.38
C ALA A 56 -28.77 -21.17 31.35
N LYS A 57 -29.60 -22.11 31.84
CA LYS A 57 -29.16 -23.18 32.75
C LYS A 57 -28.15 -24.14 32.12
N LEU A 58 -28.35 -24.51 30.85
CA LEU A 58 -27.47 -25.46 30.15
C LEU A 58 -26.13 -24.82 29.74
N SER A 59 -26.13 -23.54 29.37
CA SER A 59 -24.92 -22.84 28.92
C SER A 59 -24.11 -22.20 30.04
N GLY A 60 -24.72 -21.95 31.20
CA GLY A 60 -24.10 -21.18 32.29
C GLY A 60 -24.05 -19.67 32.04
N CYS A 61 -24.82 -19.18 31.06
CA CYS A 61 -24.94 -17.77 30.71
C CYS A 61 -26.19 -17.14 31.35
N ASN A 62 -26.14 -15.83 31.60
CA ASN A 62 -27.29 -15.05 32.04
C ASN A 62 -28.10 -14.63 30.82
N ILE A 63 -29.41 -14.90 30.80
CA ILE A 63 -30.31 -14.43 29.75
C ILE A 63 -31.39 -13.57 30.40
N VAL A 64 -31.46 -12.30 30.01
CA VAL A 64 -32.44 -11.33 30.52
C VAL A 64 -33.46 -11.05 29.43
N LEU A 65 -34.72 -11.36 29.69
CA LEU A 65 -35.82 -11.12 28.76
C LEU A 65 -36.51 -9.80 29.09
N ALA A 66 -36.38 -8.81 28.21
CA ALA A 66 -37.07 -7.53 28.29
C ALA A 66 -38.37 -7.59 27.48
N THR A 67 -39.38 -8.31 27.99
CA THR A 67 -40.74 -8.30 27.44
C THR A 67 -41.67 -7.55 28.38
N GLU A 68 -42.61 -6.78 27.83
CA GLU A 68 -43.67 -6.18 28.62
C GLU A 68 -44.48 -7.25 29.36
N THR A 69 -44.37 -7.27 30.69
CA THR A 69 -45.55 -7.50 31.52
C THR A 69 -46.32 -6.19 31.56
N ALA A 70 -47.00 -5.87 30.47
CA ALA A 70 -48.00 -4.81 30.45
C ALA A 70 -49.19 -5.32 31.28
N THR A 71 -49.37 -4.69 32.44
CA THR A 71 -50.65 -4.32 33.05
C THR A 71 -51.84 -5.23 32.74
N GLU A 72 -52.38 -5.78 33.83
CA GLU A 72 -53.47 -6.75 34.06
C GLU A 72 -54.74 -6.73 33.17
N GLU A 73 -54.83 -5.97 32.07
CA GLU A 73 -56.02 -5.85 31.23
C GLU A 73 -55.86 -6.36 29.78
N LYS A 74 -54.69 -6.87 29.38
CA LYS A 74 -54.47 -7.54 28.07
C LYS A 74 -53.94 -8.97 28.17
N SER A 75 -54.10 -9.61 29.34
CA SER A 75 -53.60 -10.96 29.65
C SER A 75 -54.26 -12.13 28.89
N GLN A 76 -55.04 -11.92 27.82
CA GLN A 76 -55.68 -13.03 27.10
C GLN A 76 -55.27 -13.19 25.63
N GLN A 77 -54.40 -12.34 25.07
CA GLN A 77 -53.92 -12.53 23.69
C GLN A 77 -52.45 -12.16 23.44
N VAL A 78 -51.60 -12.26 24.46
CA VAL A 78 -50.18 -12.60 24.21
C VAL A 78 -49.95 -13.93 24.88
N GLY A 79 -50.57 -14.97 24.29
CA GLY A 79 -50.19 -16.35 24.62
C GLY A 79 -48.68 -16.43 24.51
N GLU A 80 -48.05 -16.95 25.57
CA GLU A 80 -46.62 -17.27 25.57
C GLU A 80 -46.27 -17.83 24.19
N LYS A 81 -45.54 -17.05 23.37
CA LYS A 81 -45.25 -17.45 21.99
C LYS A 81 -44.64 -18.84 22.08
N LYS A 82 -45.33 -19.82 21.52
CA LYS A 82 -44.88 -21.21 21.56
C LYS A 82 -43.99 -21.47 20.35
N ILE A 83 -42.88 -22.13 20.58
CA ILE A 83 -41.94 -22.48 19.53
C ILE A 83 -41.54 -23.94 19.68
N THR A 84 -41.41 -24.61 18.55
CA THR A 84 -40.83 -25.94 18.46
C THR A 84 -39.41 -25.81 17.94
N ILE A 85 -38.43 -26.30 18.70
CA ILE A 85 -37.02 -26.25 18.35
C ILE A 85 -36.35 -27.61 18.59
N HIS A 86 -35.51 -28.01 17.63
CA HIS A 86 -34.66 -29.18 17.76
C HIS A 86 -33.23 -28.74 17.43
N LEU A 87 -32.40 -28.59 18.46
CA LEU A 87 -31.02 -28.15 18.35
C LEU A 87 -30.12 -29.28 18.86
N LYS A 88 -29.14 -29.70 18.05
CA LYS A 88 -28.14 -30.71 18.43
C LYS A 88 -26.75 -30.12 18.32
N GLU A 89 -26.02 -30.10 19.42
CA GLU A 89 -24.63 -29.64 19.50
C GLU A 89 -24.39 -28.24 18.88
N VAL A 90 -25.31 -27.31 19.12
CA VAL A 90 -25.25 -25.95 18.56
C VAL A 90 -24.61 -25.01 19.58
N PRO A 91 -23.64 -24.15 19.19
CA PRO A 91 -23.10 -23.11 20.07
C PRO A 91 -24.23 -22.23 20.64
N ILE A 92 -24.14 -21.87 21.93
CA ILE A 92 -25.19 -21.14 22.64
C ILE A 92 -25.60 -19.83 21.93
N GLU A 93 -24.65 -19.07 21.39
CA GLU A 93 -24.94 -17.82 20.70
C GLU A 93 -25.76 -18.08 19.43
N GLN A 94 -25.39 -19.10 18.67
CA GLN A 94 -26.10 -19.47 17.45
C GLN A 94 -27.50 -19.99 17.77
N ALA A 95 -27.62 -20.85 18.79
CA ALA A 95 -28.90 -21.35 19.29
C ALA A 95 -29.82 -20.20 19.74
N LEU A 96 -29.30 -19.25 20.51
CA LEU A 96 -30.05 -18.08 20.98
C LEU A 96 -30.49 -17.21 19.81
N SER A 97 -29.60 -16.99 18.83
CA SER A 97 -29.92 -16.22 17.64
C SER A 97 -31.09 -16.80 16.84
N LEU A 98 -31.18 -18.14 16.73
CA LEU A 98 -32.25 -18.83 16.01
C LEU A 98 -33.58 -18.69 16.75
N VAL A 99 -33.57 -18.87 18.07
CA VAL A 99 -34.75 -18.76 18.93
C VAL A 99 -35.28 -17.32 18.96
N VAL A 100 -34.41 -16.34 19.11
CA VAL A 100 -34.77 -14.93 19.24
C VAL A 100 -35.25 -14.34 17.90
N LYS A 101 -34.63 -14.76 16.78
CA LYS A 101 -35.06 -14.33 15.44
C LYS A 101 -36.43 -14.90 15.05
N SER A 102 -36.76 -16.13 15.43
CA SER A 102 -38.04 -16.76 15.05
C SER A 102 -39.26 -16.03 15.65
N ILE A 103 -39.08 -15.39 16.80
CA ILE A 103 -40.10 -14.61 17.50
C ILE A 103 -40.10 -13.11 17.17
N GLY A 104 -39.20 -12.67 16.30
CA GLY A 104 -39.03 -11.27 15.89
C GLY A 104 -38.34 -10.38 16.93
N LEU A 105 -37.68 -10.98 17.92
CA LEU A 105 -36.87 -10.26 18.91
C LEU A 105 -35.43 -10.12 18.40
N SER A 106 -34.64 -9.33 19.10
CA SER A 106 -33.19 -9.23 18.93
C SER A 106 -32.50 -9.51 20.25
N TYR A 107 -31.19 -9.73 20.23
CA TYR A 107 -30.39 -9.85 21.44
C TYR A 107 -29.14 -8.98 21.33
N ARG A 108 -28.62 -8.57 22.49
CA ARG A 108 -27.31 -7.91 22.63
C ARG A 108 -26.54 -8.59 23.76
N LEU A 109 -25.27 -8.88 23.49
CA LEU A 109 -24.36 -9.36 24.51
C LEU A 109 -23.89 -8.15 25.35
N ILE A 110 -24.00 -8.26 26.67
CA ILE A 110 -23.54 -7.28 27.65
C ILE A 110 -22.50 -7.98 28.53
N GLY A 111 -21.24 -7.54 28.45
CA GLY A 111 -20.13 -8.24 29.08
C GLY A 111 -19.86 -9.63 28.48
N GLU A 112 -19.33 -10.56 29.27
CA GLU A 112 -18.86 -11.86 28.77
C GLU A 112 -19.90 -12.99 28.82
N LYS A 113 -20.94 -12.86 29.66
CA LYS A 113 -21.89 -13.96 29.94
C LYS A 113 -23.36 -13.55 29.91
N THR A 114 -23.69 -12.30 29.62
CA THR A 114 -25.07 -11.81 29.75
C THR A 114 -25.66 -11.46 28.40
N PHE A 115 -26.74 -12.14 28.03
CA PHE A 115 -27.53 -11.85 26.84
C PHE A 115 -28.79 -11.07 27.23
N LEU A 116 -28.95 -9.87 26.70
CA LEU A 116 -30.18 -9.09 26.81
C LEU A 116 -31.04 -9.37 25.57
N VAL A 117 -32.24 -9.91 25.74
CA VAL A 117 -33.18 -10.27 24.68
C VAL A 117 -34.42 -9.37 24.76
N GLY A 118 -34.91 -8.86 23.64
CA GLY A 118 -35.98 -7.85 23.60
C GLY A 118 -36.21 -7.26 22.22
N ASP A 119 -37.04 -6.23 22.14
CA ASP A 119 -37.31 -5.53 20.88
C ASP A 119 -36.07 -4.79 20.37
N LYS A 120 -35.83 -4.85 19.05
CA LYS A 120 -34.66 -4.22 18.41
C LYS A 120 -34.46 -2.76 18.83
N LYS A 121 -35.54 -1.98 18.85
CA LYS A 121 -35.51 -0.55 19.23
C LYS A 121 -35.07 -0.32 20.69
N ARG A 122 -35.51 -1.16 21.63
CA ARG A 122 -35.19 -1.04 23.06
C ARG A 122 -33.80 -1.55 23.42
N ILE A 123 -33.29 -2.53 22.66
CA ILE A 123 -31.92 -3.03 22.84
C ILE A 123 -30.89 -2.01 22.33
N GLU A 124 -31.24 -1.29 21.27
CA GLU A 124 -30.40 -0.23 20.69
C GLU A 124 -30.43 1.06 21.53
N GLU A 125 -31.47 1.29 22.35
CA GLU A 125 -31.53 2.41 23.29
C GLU A 125 -30.58 2.20 24.48
N GLU A 126 -29.51 3.00 24.53
CA GLU A 126 -28.58 2.99 25.65
C GLU A 126 -29.14 3.82 26.83
N ILE A 127 -29.38 3.17 27.97
CA ILE A 127 -29.73 3.84 29.22
C ILE A 127 -28.44 4.24 29.94
N GLY A 128 -28.37 5.46 30.46
CA GLY A 128 -27.22 5.93 31.24
C GLY A 128 -26.08 6.53 30.41
N GLU A 129 -26.38 7.09 29.23
CA GLU A 129 -25.42 7.82 28.42
C GLU A 129 -24.79 8.97 29.22
N ARG A 130 -23.46 9.07 29.12
CA ARG A 130 -22.69 10.21 29.60
C ARG A 130 -21.88 10.78 28.44
N SER A 131 -21.56 12.06 28.54
CA SER A 131 -20.67 12.72 27.59
C SER A 131 -19.23 12.61 28.07
N TYR A 132 -18.37 12.10 27.20
CA TYR A 132 -16.93 12.00 27.40
C TYR A 132 -16.20 12.80 26.33
N VAL A 133 -15.10 13.46 26.69
CA VAL A 133 -14.23 14.15 25.74
C VAL A 133 -12.91 13.39 25.67
N MET A 134 -12.48 13.07 24.45
CA MET A 134 -11.23 12.37 24.20
C MET A 134 -10.37 13.17 23.23
N ASN A 135 -9.12 13.44 23.61
CA ASN A 135 -8.14 14.12 22.77
C ASN A 135 -7.37 13.08 21.94
N LEU A 136 -7.14 13.40 20.67
CA LEU A 136 -6.38 12.60 19.71
C LEU A 136 -5.03 13.27 19.44
N ASN A 137 -3.97 12.47 19.30
CA ASN A 137 -2.60 12.97 19.16
C ASN A 137 -2.11 12.98 17.72
N TYR A 138 -2.44 11.95 16.93
CA TYR A 138 -1.84 11.71 15.61
C TYR A 138 -2.86 11.74 14.48
N VAL A 139 -4.04 11.15 14.70
CA VAL A 139 -5.05 11.01 13.66
C VAL A 139 -6.06 12.16 13.74
N ASN A 140 -6.50 12.64 12.57
CA ASN A 140 -7.52 13.67 12.46
C ASN A 140 -8.91 13.17 12.92
N VAL A 141 -9.59 13.99 13.73
CA VAL A 141 -10.90 13.66 14.32
C VAL A 141 -11.96 13.31 13.28
N ASP A 142 -12.02 14.01 12.14
CA ASP A 142 -13.06 13.84 11.14
C ASP A 142 -13.01 12.44 10.51
N LYS A 143 -11.81 11.90 10.33
CA LYS A 143 -11.61 10.54 9.81
C LYS A 143 -12.07 9.49 10.82
N ILE A 144 -11.75 9.70 12.10
CA ILE A 144 -12.16 8.81 13.19
C ILE A 144 -13.67 8.87 13.40
N ALA A 145 -14.28 10.06 13.42
CA ALA A 145 -15.72 10.23 13.60
C ALA A 145 -16.52 9.49 12.50
N LYS A 146 -16.05 9.52 11.25
CA LYS A 146 -16.65 8.75 10.14
C LYS A 146 -16.52 7.24 10.35
N ALA A 147 -15.38 6.76 10.84
CA ALA A 147 -15.16 5.33 11.10
C ALA A 147 -15.99 4.81 12.29
N LEU A 148 -16.19 5.65 13.31
CA LEU A 148 -16.94 5.32 14.52
C LEU A 148 -18.46 5.43 14.35
N ALA A 149 -18.97 6.00 13.25
CA ALA A 149 -20.39 6.09 12.97
C ALA A 149 -21.11 4.73 12.88
N ILE A 150 -20.34 3.63 12.74
CA ILE A 150 -20.85 2.26 12.72
C ILE A 150 -21.12 1.73 14.14
N LEU A 151 -20.43 2.27 15.16
CA LEU A 151 -20.56 1.82 16.54
C LEU A 151 -21.76 2.47 17.23
N PRO A 152 -22.38 1.81 18.21
CA PRO A 152 -23.41 2.42 19.05
C PRO A 152 -22.82 3.60 19.84
N GLY A 153 -23.61 4.67 19.97
CA GLY A 153 -23.19 5.94 20.57
C GLY A 153 -23.08 7.08 19.56
N LYS A 154 -23.20 8.31 20.04
CA LYS A 154 -23.07 9.51 19.19
C LYS A 154 -21.69 10.12 19.38
N SER A 155 -20.90 10.16 18.32
CA SER A 155 -19.60 10.85 18.32
C SER A 155 -19.68 12.13 17.50
N VAL A 156 -19.23 13.25 18.06
CA VAL A 156 -19.19 14.56 17.39
C VAL A 156 -17.78 15.13 17.52
N PRO A 157 -17.10 15.50 16.42
CA PRO A 157 -15.82 16.19 16.48
C PRO A 157 -16.00 17.57 17.10
N ILE A 158 -15.08 17.99 17.97
CA ILE A 158 -15.09 19.33 18.56
C ILE A 158 -14.36 20.27 17.60
N GLU A 159 -15.06 21.28 17.09
CA GLU A 159 -14.46 22.26 16.17
C GLU A 159 -13.28 23.00 16.82
N GLY A 160 -12.17 23.12 16.08
CA GLY A 160 -10.97 23.83 16.52
C GLY A 160 -10.05 23.06 17.47
N GLN A 161 -10.39 21.82 17.86
CA GLN A 161 -9.53 20.96 18.66
C GLN A 161 -9.44 19.57 18.02
N ASN A 162 -8.29 18.89 18.14
CA ASN A 162 -8.18 17.48 17.75
C ASN A 162 -8.80 16.60 18.86
N ALA A 163 -10.09 16.78 19.13
CA ALA A 163 -10.82 16.10 20.19
C ALA A 163 -12.21 15.63 19.73
N LEU A 164 -12.64 14.48 20.25
CA LEU A 164 -13.90 13.84 19.96
C LEU A 164 -14.80 13.87 21.21
N LEU A 165 -16.01 14.41 21.06
CA LEU A 165 -17.07 14.31 22.05
C LEU A 165 -17.86 13.02 21.80
N ILE A 166 -17.84 12.09 22.75
CA ILE A 166 -18.52 10.81 22.67
C ILE A 166 -19.64 10.79 23.69
N ARG A 167 -20.87 10.57 23.24
CA ARG A 167 -22.03 10.32 24.08
C ARG A 167 -22.41 8.85 23.98
N ALA A 168 -22.10 8.11 25.03
CA ALA A 168 -22.32 6.66 25.12
C ALA A 168 -22.45 6.22 26.59
N ASN A 169 -22.94 5.01 26.82
CA ASN A 169 -22.89 4.40 28.15
C ASN A 169 -21.41 4.09 28.56
N PRO A 170 -21.11 3.85 29.86
CA PRO A 170 -19.74 3.59 30.31
C PRO A 170 -19.05 2.35 29.71
N GLU A 171 -19.80 1.30 29.34
CA GLU A 171 -19.26 0.08 28.75
C GLU A 171 -18.88 0.30 27.29
N THR A 172 -19.81 0.82 26.48
CA THR A 172 -19.62 1.21 25.09
C THR A 172 -18.51 2.25 24.95
N PHE A 173 -18.41 3.21 25.88
CA PHE A 173 -17.29 4.16 25.90
C PHE A 173 -15.94 3.47 26.09
N SER A 174 -15.85 2.47 26.97
CA SER A 174 -14.62 1.69 27.19
C SER A 174 -14.20 0.89 25.95
N GLU A 175 -15.17 0.39 25.17
CA GLU A 175 -14.91 -0.27 23.90
C GLU A 175 -14.41 0.73 22.83
N ILE A 176 -15.09 1.87 22.69
CA ILE A 176 -14.72 2.92 21.76
C ILE A 176 -13.33 3.48 22.10
N SER A 177 -13.05 3.76 23.39
CA SER A 177 -11.77 4.33 23.81
C SER A 177 -10.61 3.38 23.51
N LYS A 178 -10.75 2.08 23.82
CA LYS A 178 -9.75 1.06 23.46
C LYS A 178 -9.54 0.97 21.95
N LYS A 179 -10.60 1.12 21.16
CA LYS A 179 -10.50 1.07 19.70
C LYS A 179 -9.80 2.31 19.14
N ILE A 180 -10.10 3.49 19.69
CA ILE A 180 -9.45 4.75 19.33
C ILE A 180 -7.96 4.68 19.67
N GLU A 181 -7.58 4.18 20.85
CA GLU A 181 -6.17 4.02 21.25
C GLU A 181 -5.38 3.10 20.29
N GLN A 182 -6.02 2.09 19.69
CA GLN A 182 -5.40 1.24 18.67
C GLN A 182 -5.21 1.96 17.32
N ILE A 183 -6.02 2.98 17.03
CA ILE A 183 -6.02 3.70 15.75
C ILE A 183 -5.13 4.95 15.84
N ASP A 184 -5.10 5.64 16.99
CA ASP A 184 -4.33 6.86 17.23
C ASP A 184 -2.85 6.55 17.49
N VAL A 185 -2.20 5.97 16.50
CA VAL A 185 -0.76 5.66 16.49
C VAL A 185 -0.01 6.60 15.55
N PRO A 186 1.29 6.86 15.79
CA PRO A 186 2.11 7.66 14.88
C PRO A 186 2.08 7.11 13.45
N GLN A 187 1.69 7.94 12.49
CA GLN A 187 1.68 7.55 11.09
C GLN A 187 3.07 7.67 10.47
N LYS A 188 3.42 6.71 9.61
CA LYS A 188 4.66 6.75 8.84
C LYS A 188 4.59 7.85 7.78
N GLN A 189 5.72 8.48 7.52
CA GLN A 189 5.90 9.39 6.38
C GLN A 189 6.63 8.67 5.26
N ILE A 190 6.25 8.98 4.02
CA ILE A 190 6.83 8.40 2.81
C ILE A 190 7.32 9.54 1.93
N GLU A 191 8.62 9.53 1.63
CA GLU A 191 9.22 10.35 0.59
C GLU A 191 9.06 9.63 -0.75
N ILE A 192 8.53 10.32 -1.75
CA ILE A 192 8.47 9.87 -3.14
C ILE A 192 9.40 10.74 -3.96
N ARG A 193 10.40 10.10 -4.58
CA ARG A 193 11.26 10.72 -5.59
C ARG A 193 10.80 10.32 -6.97
N ALA A 194 10.60 11.29 -7.87
CA ALA A 194 10.26 11.05 -9.27
C ALA A 194 11.30 11.71 -10.17
N ARG A 195 11.75 10.99 -11.19
CA ARG A 195 12.72 11.45 -12.18
C ARG A 195 12.17 11.30 -13.58
N LEU A 196 12.21 12.38 -14.35
CA LEU A 196 11.98 12.34 -15.79
C LEU A 196 13.31 12.48 -16.51
N ILE A 197 13.61 11.50 -17.35
CA ILE A 197 14.85 11.41 -18.11
C ILE A 197 14.47 11.44 -19.59
N GLU A 198 14.98 12.42 -20.34
CA GLU A 198 14.85 12.48 -21.79
C GLU A 198 16.15 11.98 -22.42
N VAL A 199 16.07 10.98 -23.29
CA VAL A 199 17.22 10.40 -23.98
C VAL A 199 17.15 10.78 -25.45
N SER A 200 18.25 11.31 -25.99
CA SER A 200 18.38 11.56 -27.43
C SER A 200 18.97 10.33 -28.12
N VAL A 201 18.19 9.66 -28.96
CA VAL A 201 18.68 8.45 -29.65
C VAL A 201 19.75 8.78 -30.70
N LYS A 202 19.78 10.00 -31.24
CA LYS A 202 20.82 10.44 -32.19
C LYS A 202 22.21 10.46 -31.56
N GLU A 203 22.30 10.80 -30.28
CA GLU A 203 23.54 10.76 -29.51
C GLU A 203 23.83 9.34 -29.03
N ALA A 204 22.81 8.56 -28.62
CA ALA A 204 22.98 7.16 -28.20
C ALA A 204 23.41 6.23 -29.35
N GLU A 205 22.89 6.42 -30.57
CA GLU A 205 23.25 5.65 -31.78
C GLU A 205 24.69 5.88 -32.23
N LYS A 206 25.26 7.09 -32.01
CA LYS A 206 26.70 7.35 -32.25
C LYS A 206 27.59 6.43 -31.39
N TYR A 207 27.07 5.95 -30.26
CA TYR A 207 27.73 5.03 -29.35
C TYR A 207 27.26 3.57 -29.52
N GLY A 208 26.44 3.27 -30.54
CA GLY A 208 26.03 1.91 -30.90
C GLY A 208 24.99 1.26 -29.98
N ILE A 209 24.23 2.07 -29.22
CA ILE A 209 23.26 1.56 -28.23
C ILE A 209 21.87 1.39 -28.88
N ASP A 210 21.33 0.17 -28.81
CA ASP A 210 20.00 -0.20 -29.34
C ASP A 210 19.07 -0.59 -28.19
N TRP A 211 18.13 0.30 -27.86
CA TRP A 211 17.22 0.15 -26.72
C TRP A 211 16.26 -1.04 -26.84
N SER A 212 15.87 -1.40 -28.07
CA SER A 212 14.99 -2.55 -28.33
C SER A 212 15.66 -3.89 -27.97
N LYS A 213 17.00 -3.94 -28.02
CA LYS A 213 17.78 -5.10 -27.61
C LYS A 213 18.07 -5.12 -26.12
N LEU A 214 18.13 -3.95 -25.47
CA LEU A 214 18.39 -3.80 -24.04
C LEU A 214 17.18 -4.17 -23.16
N GLU A 215 15.95 -3.94 -23.62
CA GLU A 215 14.72 -4.36 -22.92
C GLU A 215 14.59 -5.89 -22.79
N HIS A 216 15.24 -6.63 -23.69
CA HIS A 216 15.21 -8.11 -23.74
C HIS A 216 16.47 -8.78 -23.15
N LEU A 217 17.42 -8.01 -22.63
CA LEU A 217 18.68 -8.53 -22.08
C LEU A 217 18.50 -8.93 -20.61
N THR A 218 18.21 -10.21 -20.37
CA THR A 218 18.29 -10.85 -19.04
C THR A 218 19.67 -11.48 -18.76
N THR A 219 20.63 -11.30 -19.67
CA THR A 219 21.95 -11.96 -19.63
C THR A 219 22.79 -11.49 -18.45
N ILE A 220 23.05 -12.39 -17.51
CA ILE A 220 24.10 -12.26 -16.50
C ILE A 220 25.43 -12.57 -17.18
N LEU A 221 26.31 -11.57 -17.30
CA LEU A 221 27.71 -11.79 -17.69
C LEU A 221 28.52 -11.99 -16.42
N ALA A 222 28.75 -13.26 -16.06
CA ALA A 222 29.75 -13.64 -15.08
C ALA A 222 31.10 -13.80 -15.80
N GLU A 223 32.03 -12.90 -15.55
CA GLU A 223 33.43 -13.10 -15.92
C GLU A 223 34.14 -13.69 -14.69
N ASP A 224 34.55 -14.96 -14.81
CA ASP A 224 35.30 -15.76 -13.85
C ASP A 224 34.65 -15.94 -12.44
N PRO A 225 33.59 -16.77 -12.30
CA PRO A 225 33.02 -17.08 -11.00
C PRO A 225 33.97 -18.01 -10.25
N VAL A 226 34.80 -17.43 -9.40
CA VAL A 226 35.66 -18.18 -8.50
C VAL A 226 34.82 -18.60 -7.28
N THR A 227 34.71 -19.91 -7.03
CA THR A 227 34.15 -20.41 -5.76
C THR A 227 35.10 -20.09 -4.61
N ALA A 228 34.63 -20.23 -3.36
CA ALA A 228 35.40 -19.91 -2.14
C ALA A 228 36.78 -20.60 -2.06
N ASP A 229 37.02 -21.63 -2.88
CA ASP A 229 38.27 -22.41 -2.96
C ASP A 229 39.17 -22.05 -4.16
N GLY A 230 38.89 -20.98 -4.92
CA GLY A 230 39.84 -20.46 -5.91
C GLY A 230 39.79 -21.09 -7.30
N VAL A 231 38.78 -21.90 -7.62
CA VAL A 231 38.62 -22.54 -8.94
C VAL A 231 37.41 -21.97 -9.70
N GLY A 232 37.68 -21.50 -10.93
CA GLY A 232 36.72 -21.03 -11.92
C GLY A 232 36.14 -22.17 -12.78
N LEU A 233 35.15 -21.82 -13.61
CA LEU A 233 34.28 -22.70 -14.41
C LEU A 233 34.99 -23.90 -15.07
N PRO A 234 34.30 -25.05 -15.21
CA PRO A 234 34.92 -26.33 -15.56
C PRO A 234 35.51 -26.29 -16.98
N TYR A 235 36.83 -26.21 -17.07
CA TYR A 235 37.54 -26.69 -18.24
C TYR A 235 37.50 -28.22 -18.24
N ASN A 236 37.26 -28.80 -19.41
CA ASN A 236 37.22 -30.24 -19.64
C ASN A 236 38.58 -30.87 -19.28
N PHE A 237 38.75 -31.28 -18.02
CA PHE A 237 39.87 -32.04 -17.53
C PHE A 237 39.47 -33.51 -17.53
N ASP A 238 39.95 -34.26 -18.52
CA ASP A 238 39.92 -35.73 -18.45
C ASP A 238 41.16 -36.18 -17.66
N ASP A 239 40.97 -36.54 -16.39
CA ASP A 239 41.94 -37.31 -15.62
C ASP A 239 41.77 -38.80 -15.96
N GLU A 240 42.88 -39.50 -16.21
CA GLU A 240 42.93 -40.94 -16.53
C GLU A 240 42.29 -41.86 -15.45
N THR A 241 41.93 -41.32 -14.28
CA THR A 241 41.26 -42.05 -13.19
C THR A 241 39.72 -41.99 -13.24
N GLY A 242 39.10 -41.21 -14.13
CA GLY A 242 37.64 -41.20 -14.34
C GLY A 242 36.82 -40.65 -13.16
N ALA A 243 37.44 -39.99 -12.17
CA ALA A 243 36.74 -39.37 -11.06
C ALA A 243 36.33 -37.93 -11.42
N LYS A 244 35.03 -37.70 -11.67
CA LYS A 244 34.47 -36.37 -11.93
C LYS A 244 34.27 -35.60 -10.61
N PRO A 245 34.93 -34.45 -10.38
CA PRO A 245 34.64 -33.59 -9.24
C PRO A 245 33.33 -32.84 -9.54
N TYR A 246 32.27 -33.26 -8.84
CA TYR A 246 31.01 -32.56 -8.59
C TYR A 246 30.49 -31.58 -9.66
N GLY A 247 29.47 -32.04 -10.38
CA GLY A 247 28.61 -31.22 -11.23
C GLY A 247 27.93 -32.10 -12.26
N ASN A 248 26.68 -32.49 -12.01
CA ASN A 248 25.91 -33.26 -12.97
C ASN A 248 25.70 -32.40 -14.23
N MET A 249 26.07 -32.89 -15.41
CA MET A 249 25.93 -32.17 -16.70
C MET A 249 24.46 -32.07 -17.17
N GLU A 250 23.50 -32.32 -16.28
CA GLU A 250 22.08 -32.49 -16.59
C GLU A 250 21.26 -31.21 -16.48
N ASN A 251 21.86 -30.10 -16.05
CA ASN A 251 21.15 -28.82 -16.03
C ASN A 251 21.27 -28.18 -17.41
N ASP A 252 20.17 -28.22 -18.16
CA ASP A 252 19.97 -27.49 -19.40
C ASP A 252 20.41 -26.03 -19.24
N LEU A 253 20.98 -25.46 -20.32
CA LEU A 253 21.21 -24.02 -20.41
C LEU A 253 19.87 -23.29 -20.11
N GLY A 254 19.75 -22.67 -18.94
CA GLY A 254 18.59 -21.83 -18.61
C GLY A 254 18.13 -21.83 -17.16
N GLU A 255 18.56 -22.76 -16.30
CA GLU A 255 18.15 -22.76 -14.89
C GLU A 255 19.16 -22.03 -13.99
N LEU A 256 18.68 -20.98 -13.30
CA LEU A 256 19.45 -20.20 -12.34
C LEU A 256 19.48 -20.92 -10.98
N PRO A 257 20.64 -20.93 -10.27
CA PRO A 257 20.72 -21.52 -8.93
C PRO A 257 19.91 -20.72 -7.90
N ASP A 258 19.28 -21.42 -6.96
CA ASP A 258 18.38 -20.85 -5.95
C ASP A 258 19.04 -19.83 -4.98
N GLN A 259 20.38 -19.86 -4.85
CA GLN A 259 21.11 -18.91 -4.02
C GLN A 259 22.43 -18.47 -4.67
N GLN A 260 22.55 -17.17 -4.93
CA GLN A 260 23.80 -16.51 -5.34
C GLN A 260 24.36 -15.71 -4.16
N TYR A 261 25.65 -15.92 -3.84
CA TYR A 261 26.37 -15.19 -2.79
C TYR A 261 26.80 -13.80 -3.33
N PHE A 262 26.19 -12.72 -2.85
CA PHE A 262 26.55 -11.35 -3.26
C PHE A 262 27.42 -10.66 -2.21
N GLN A 263 28.57 -10.09 -2.61
CA GLN A 263 29.39 -9.22 -1.76
C GLN A 263 29.38 -7.78 -2.31
N LYS A 264 29.08 -6.78 -1.46
CA LYS A 264 29.25 -5.36 -1.81
C LYS A 264 30.73 -4.97 -1.66
N ILE A 265 31.27 -4.25 -2.64
CA ILE A 265 32.61 -3.64 -2.58
C ILE A 265 32.68 -2.66 -1.41
N ASN A 266 33.67 -2.81 -0.50
CA ASN A 266 33.85 -1.92 0.64
C ASN A 266 35.25 -1.28 0.65
N GLY A 267 35.42 -0.26 -0.21
CA GLY A 267 36.60 0.60 -0.22
C GLY A 267 37.64 0.28 -1.29
N LEU A 268 38.66 1.14 -1.39
CA LEU A 268 39.69 1.15 -2.45
C LEU A 268 40.68 -0.03 -2.43
N LYS A 269 40.54 -0.98 -1.50
CA LYS A 269 41.35 -2.20 -1.46
C LYS A 269 40.69 -3.41 -2.15
N ASP A 270 39.40 -3.33 -2.45
CA ASP A 270 38.61 -4.40 -3.08
C ASP A 270 38.58 -4.32 -4.63
N VAL A 271 39.46 -3.52 -5.23
CA VAL A 271 39.48 -3.21 -6.68
C VAL A 271 39.79 -4.45 -7.55
N GLY A 272 40.25 -5.56 -6.95
CA GLY A 272 40.55 -6.82 -7.63
C GLY A 272 39.39 -7.82 -7.72
N HIS A 273 38.26 -7.58 -7.04
CA HIS A 273 37.11 -8.49 -7.02
C HIS A 273 35.92 -7.85 -7.73
N PHE A 274 35.97 -7.87 -9.05
CA PHE A 274 34.98 -7.22 -9.92
C PHE A 274 33.75 -8.13 -10.15
N SER A 275 32.89 -8.30 -9.13
CA SER A 275 31.57 -8.91 -9.34
C SER A 275 30.57 -7.85 -9.82
N ARG A 276 30.29 -7.81 -11.13
CA ARG A 276 29.32 -6.87 -11.70
C ARG A 276 27.91 -7.34 -11.38
N GLN A 277 27.20 -6.57 -10.56
CA GLN A 277 25.76 -6.54 -10.63
C GLN A 277 25.32 -5.11 -10.86
N LEU A 278 24.89 -4.84 -12.08
CA LEU A 278 23.95 -3.77 -12.37
C LEU A 278 23.10 -4.20 -13.55
N THR A 279 21.79 -4.11 -13.34
CA THR A 279 20.80 -3.64 -14.30
C THR A 279 21.46 -2.87 -15.45
N ALA A 280 21.66 -3.55 -16.59
CA ALA A 280 22.28 -2.99 -17.78
C ALA A 280 21.63 -1.67 -18.20
N PHE A 281 20.33 -1.54 -17.96
CA PHE A 281 19.56 -0.32 -18.17
C PHE A 281 20.05 0.86 -17.33
N ASP A 282 20.27 0.67 -16.02
CA ASP A 282 20.66 1.75 -15.11
C ASP A 282 22.09 2.25 -15.39
N VAL A 283 23.02 1.34 -15.68
CA VAL A 283 24.40 1.70 -16.10
C VAL A 283 24.38 2.43 -17.42
N THR A 284 23.54 2.00 -18.37
CA THR A 284 23.42 2.65 -19.66
C THR A 284 22.87 4.06 -19.50
N ILE A 285 21.85 4.27 -18.65
CA ILE A 285 21.30 5.60 -18.37
C ILE A 285 22.33 6.49 -17.66
N ASP A 286 23.01 6.02 -16.61
CA ASP A 286 24.02 6.79 -15.89
C ASP A 286 25.20 7.17 -16.80
N TRP A 287 25.64 6.25 -17.67
CA TRP A 287 26.70 6.48 -18.64
C TRP A 287 26.29 7.47 -19.75
N LEU A 288 25.05 7.38 -20.24
CA LEU A 288 24.52 8.32 -21.22
C LEU A 288 24.33 9.73 -20.63
N LEU A 289 23.97 9.84 -19.35
CA LEU A 289 23.92 11.11 -18.61
C LEU A 289 25.33 11.72 -18.51
N GLU A 290 26.35 10.91 -18.22
CA GLU A 290 27.76 11.35 -18.13
C GLU A 290 28.33 11.81 -19.48
N HIS A 291 27.86 11.23 -20.60
CA HIS A 291 28.35 11.52 -21.95
C HIS A 291 27.43 12.45 -22.78
N ASN A 292 26.51 13.18 -22.12
CA ASN A 292 25.55 14.12 -22.73
C ASN A 292 24.60 13.51 -23.79
N ALA A 293 24.39 12.19 -23.76
CA ALA A 293 23.47 11.49 -24.65
C ALA A 293 22.07 11.28 -24.02
N ALA A 294 21.97 11.44 -22.69
CA ALA A 294 20.73 11.59 -21.96
C ALA A 294 20.74 12.93 -21.19
N GLN A 295 19.56 13.54 -21.04
CA GLN A 295 19.37 14.75 -20.26
C GLN A 295 18.33 14.50 -19.18
N LEU A 296 18.73 14.64 -17.91
CA LEU A 296 17.81 14.66 -16.79
C LEU A 296 16.94 15.91 -16.90
N LEU A 297 15.63 15.73 -17.12
CA LEU A 297 14.70 16.85 -17.15
C LEU A 297 14.41 17.31 -15.73
N THR A 298 14.13 16.36 -14.83
CA THR A 298 13.66 16.68 -13.47
C THR A 298 14.05 15.61 -12.45
N ASP A 299 14.31 16.05 -11.21
CA ASP A 299 14.45 15.21 -10.02
C ASP A 299 13.64 15.84 -8.89
N THR A 300 12.37 15.45 -8.78
CA THR A 300 11.44 16.01 -7.80
C THR A 300 11.26 15.06 -6.61
N ARG A 301 11.09 15.64 -5.43
CA ARG A 301 10.83 14.90 -4.19
C ARG A 301 9.66 15.52 -3.46
N VAL A 302 8.79 14.67 -2.95
CA VAL A 302 7.63 15.07 -2.15
C VAL A 302 7.45 14.07 -1.02
N THR A 303 7.15 14.55 0.18
CA THR A 303 6.90 13.70 1.35
C THR A 303 5.43 13.80 1.72
N ALA A 304 4.79 12.65 1.94
CA ALA A 304 3.39 12.54 2.33
C ALA A 304 3.24 11.62 3.55
N LEU A 305 2.19 11.84 4.32
CA LEU A 305 1.77 10.89 5.35
C LEU A 305 1.13 9.65 4.69
N ASN A 306 1.19 8.52 5.38
CA ASN A 306 0.58 7.28 4.91
C ASN A 306 -0.93 7.45 4.64
N GLY A 307 -1.34 7.30 3.38
CA GLY A 307 -2.71 7.44 2.90
C GLY A 307 -3.14 8.88 2.56
N GLU A 308 -2.29 9.88 2.80
CA GLU A 308 -2.57 11.28 2.45
C GLU A 308 -2.02 11.64 1.07
N GLU A 309 -2.73 12.52 0.37
CA GLU A 309 -2.27 13.08 -0.89
C GLU A 309 -1.29 14.23 -0.64
N ALA A 310 -0.24 14.30 -1.45
CA ALA A 310 0.66 15.44 -1.53
C ALA A 310 0.89 15.85 -2.98
N GLU A 311 0.96 17.15 -3.20
CA GLU A 311 1.16 17.75 -4.52
C GLU A 311 2.32 18.76 -4.45
N ILE A 312 3.23 18.68 -5.41
CA ILE A 312 4.27 19.68 -5.65
C ILE A 312 4.13 20.20 -7.08
N HIS A 313 4.10 21.53 -7.22
CA HIS A 313 4.08 22.22 -8.50
C HIS A 313 5.25 23.20 -8.58
N ILE A 314 6.10 23.02 -9.59
CA ILE A 314 7.28 23.84 -9.86
C ILE A 314 7.14 24.36 -11.29
N GLY A 315 6.77 25.63 -11.46
CA GLY A 315 6.45 26.14 -12.78
C GLY A 315 5.98 27.59 -12.78
N GLU A 316 5.52 28.01 -13.95
CA GLU A 316 4.94 29.32 -14.21
C GLU A 316 3.44 29.16 -14.45
N VAL A 317 2.67 30.18 -14.05
CA VAL A 317 1.23 30.26 -14.37
C VAL A 317 1.08 31.26 -15.50
N VAL A 318 0.64 30.79 -16.66
CA VAL A 318 0.53 31.59 -17.88
C VAL A 318 -0.92 32.04 -18.04
N PRO A 319 -1.21 33.34 -17.84
CA PRO A 319 -2.55 33.85 -18.06
C PRO A 319 -2.82 34.07 -19.55
N PHE A 320 -4.03 33.75 -20.01
CA PHE A 320 -4.49 34.04 -21.35
C PHE A 320 -5.95 34.50 -21.33
N VAL A 321 -6.34 35.28 -22.32
CA VAL A 321 -7.70 35.85 -22.37
C VAL A 321 -8.55 34.99 -23.28
N VAL A 322 -9.68 34.51 -22.75
CA VAL A 322 -10.72 33.82 -23.50
C VAL A 322 -11.96 34.71 -23.59
N THR A 323 -12.67 34.61 -24.70
CA THR A 323 -13.96 35.29 -24.89
C THR A 323 -15.05 34.26 -24.65
N ASP A 324 -15.90 34.51 -23.65
CA ASP A 324 -17.04 33.63 -23.34
C ASP A 324 -18.14 33.73 -24.43
N LYS A 325 -19.14 32.85 -24.38
CA LYS A 325 -20.29 32.82 -25.30
C LYS A 325 -21.09 34.13 -25.29
N GLU A 326 -21.03 34.88 -24.19
CA GLU A 326 -21.63 36.21 -24.00
C GLU A 326 -20.71 37.37 -24.40
N TYR A 327 -19.61 37.11 -25.13
CA TYR A 327 -18.62 38.11 -25.56
C TYR A 327 -17.93 38.88 -24.43
N GLN A 328 -17.90 38.31 -23.22
CA GLN A 328 -17.15 38.85 -22.09
C GLN A 328 -15.72 38.30 -22.11
N LEU A 329 -14.74 39.18 -21.87
CA LEU A 329 -13.34 38.78 -21.72
C LEU A 329 -13.13 38.19 -20.32
N GLN A 330 -12.68 36.94 -20.25
CA GLN A 330 -12.25 36.28 -19.01
C GLN A 330 -10.76 35.96 -19.09
N VAL A 331 -10.07 36.08 -17.96
CA VAL A 331 -8.66 35.70 -17.85
C VAL A 331 -8.60 34.27 -17.32
N GLU A 332 -8.21 33.32 -18.17
CA GLU A 332 -7.89 31.96 -17.78
C GLU A 332 -6.39 31.82 -17.46
N ARG A 333 -6.04 30.80 -16.68
CA ARG A 333 -4.68 30.55 -16.21
C ARG A 333 -4.32 29.10 -16.49
N GLU A 334 -3.24 28.90 -17.23
CA GLU A 334 -2.68 27.57 -17.48
C GLU A 334 -1.40 27.38 -16.68
N ASN A 335 -1.30 26.27 -15.95
CA ASN A 335 -0.10 25.92 -15.20
C ASN A 335 0.88 25.21 -16.14
N ALA A 336 2.08 25.77 -16.30
CA ALA A 336 3.15 25.19 -17.09
C ALA A 336 4.36 24.89 -16.19
N GLY A 337 4.83 23.65 -16.15
CA GLY A 337 5.99 23.25 -15.37
C GLY A 337 5.92 21.80 -14.95
N ILE A 338 6.47 21.49 -13.78
CA ILE A 338 6.56 20.15 -13.23
C ILE A 338 5.52 20.03 -12.13
N ILE A 339 4.56 19.13 -12.31
CA ILE A 339 3.53 18.82 -11.32
C ILE A 339 3.71 17.35 -10.93
N LEU A 340 3.83 17.07 -9.64
CA LEU A 340 3.86 15.71 -9.13
C LEU A 340 2.80 15.59 -8.03
N LYS A 341 1.78 14.77 -8.30
CA LYS A 341 0.77 14.37 -7.31
C LYS A 341 1.01 12.94 -6.90
N VAL A 342 1.02 12.68 -5.59
CA VAL A 342 1.25 11.34 -5.04
C VAL A 342 0.32 11.06 -3.87
N GLN A 343 -0.10 9.81 -3.76
CA GLN A 343 -0.81 9.28 -2.60
C GLN A 343 -0.20 7.91 -2.24
N PRO A 344 0.78 7.87 -1.32
CA PRO A 344 1.44 6.63 -0.90
C PRO A 344 0.66 5.92 0.21
N THR A 345 0.69 4.58 0.18
CA THR A 345 0.16 3.70 1.21
C THR A 345 1.18 2.61 1.52
N VAL A 346 1.48 2.40 2.80
CA VAL A 346 2.39 1.35 3.27
C VAL A 346 1.59 0.08 3.56
N ASN A 347 1.95 -1.00 2.87
CA ASN A 347 1.34 -2.31 3.07
C ASN A 347 1.88 -3.00 4.32
N LYS A 348 1.22 -4.09 4.76
CA LYS A 348 1.65 -4.88 5.94
C LYS A 348 3.06 -5.44 5.77
N ASP A 349 3.45 -5.77 4.53
CA ASP A 349 4.74 -6.37 4.20
C ASP A 349 5.87 -5.32 4.08
N GLY A 350 5.56 -4.02 4.26
CA GLY A 350 6.52 -2.92 4.18
C GLY A 350 6.77 -2.40 2.75
N GLU A 351 6.10 -2.96 1.75
CA GLU A 351 6.02 -2.38 0.41
C GLU A 351 5.15 -1.12 0.39
N ILE A 352 5.38 -0.26 -0.59
CA ILE A 352 4.71 1.02 -0.73
C ILE A 352 3.91 1.02 -2.02
N THR A 353 2.59 1.03 -1.91
CA THR A 353 1.68 1.25 -3.05
C THR A 353 1.42 2.74 -3.19
N THR A 354 1.71 3.31 -4.35
CA THR A 354 1.55 4.75 -4.58
C THR A 354 0.72 5.01 -5.82
N LYS A 355 -0.35 5.79 -5.68
CA LYS A 355 -1.01 6.43 -6.82
C LYS A 355 -0.22 7.68 -7.18
N ILE A 356 0.22 7.79 -8.42
CA ILE A 356 1.13 8.85 -8.86
C ILE A 356 0.70 9.44 -10.19
N GLU A 357 0.85 10.76 -10.28
CA GLU A 357 0.51 11.52 -11.48
C GLU A 357 1.61 12.55 -11.76
N PRO A 358 2.81 12.11 -12.23
CA PRO A 358 3.82 13.03 -12.72
C PRO A 358 3.40 13.67 -14.05
N GLU A 359 3.55 14.99 -14.13
CA GLU A 359 3.27 15.80 -15.29
C GLU A 359 4.40 16.83 -15.50
N VAL A 360 4.85 16.95 -16.76
CA VAL A 360 5.78 17.98 -17.18
C VAL A 360 5.20 18.68 -18.39
N SER A 361 5.00 19.98 -18.25
CA SER A 361 4.45 20.86 -19.27
C SER A 361 5.39 22.03 -19.56
N SER A 362 5.45 22.44 -20.83
CA SER A 362 6.26 23.57 -21.29
C SER A 362 5.51 24.34 -22.37
N VAL A 363 5.46 25.67 -22.26
CA VAL A 363 4.90 26.52 -23.32
C VAL A 363 5.87 26.56 -24.50
N THR A 364 5.37 26.26 -25.69
CA THR A 364 6.18 26.17 -26.92
C THR A 364 6.01 27.40 -27.81
N GLU A 365 4.79 27.87 -27.98
CA GLU A 365 4.46 29.03 -28.80
C GLU A 365 3.15 29.68 -28.33
N LEU A 366 2.88 30.91 -28.76
CA LEU A 366 1.59 31.56 -28.55
C LEU A 366 0.81 31.51 -29.87
N VAL A 367 -0.30 30.76 -29.90
CA VAL A 367 -1.23 30.73 -31.03
C VAL A 367 -1.90 32.10 -31.13
N GLY A 368 -1.75 32.74 -32.29
CA GLY A 368 -2.27 34.08 -32.54
C GLY A 368 -1.62 35.19 -31.70
N GLY A 369 -0.59 34.89 -30.90
CA GLY A 369 0.08 35.85 -30.02
C GLY A 369 -0.49 35.99 -28.61
N TYR A 370 -1.58 35.27 -28.27
CA TYR A 370 -2.28 35.45 -26.98
C TYR A 370 -2.66 34.14 -26.27
N VAL A 371 -2.68 32.99 -26.97
CA VAL A 371 -3.08 31.70 -26.39
C VAL A 371 -1.87 30.77 -26.33
N PRO A 372 -1.44 30.28 -25.16
CA PRO A 372 -0.30 29.38 -25.05
C PRO A 372 -0.58 28.02 -25.70
N ARG A 373 0.38 27.54 -26.50
CA ARG A 373 0.47 26.16 -26.94
C ARG A 373 1.43 25.43 -26.01
N THR A 374 0.88 24.56 -25.18
CA THR A 374 1.64 23.80 -24.19
C THR A 374 1.91 22.38 -24.67
N LYS A 375 3.17 21.95 -24.55
CA LYS A 375 3.55 20.53 -24.71
C LYS A 375 3.45 19.87 -23.34
N VAL A 376 2.60 18.86 -23.20
CA VAL A 376 2.35 18.15 -21.93
C VAL A 376 2.82 16.71 -22.03
N ARG A 377 3.52 16.23 -21.01
CA ARG A 377 3.91 14.84 -20.80
C ARG A 377 3.34 14.42 -19.44
N LYS A 378 2.43 13.46 -19.42
CA LYS A 378 1.71 13.04 -18.21
C LYS A 378 1.60 11.54 -18.14
N VAL A 379 1.79 10.98 -16.95
CA VAL A 379 1.52 9.57 -16.65
C VAL A 379 0.65 9.51 -15.41
N ILE A 380 -0.36 8.63 -15.43
CA ILE A 380 -1.18 8.30 -14.27
C ILE A 380 -1.02 6.81 -14.05
N SER A 381 -0.48 6.42 -12.90
CA SER A 381 -0.25 5.01 -12.59
C SER A 381 -0.44 4.73 -11.11
N THR A 382 -0.70 3.48 -10.78
CA THR A 382 -0.72 2.97 -9.40
C THR A 382 0.22 1.79 -9.36
N VAL A 383 1.30 1.91 -8.59
CA VAL A 383 2.37 0.90 -8.55
C VAL A 383 2.71 0.55 -7.11
N THR A 384 3.12 -0.69 -6.91
CA THR A 384 3.63 -1.18 -5.62
C THR A 384 5.11 -1.45 -5.76
N VAL A 385 5.90 -0.86 -4.86
CA VAL A 385 7.36 -0.90 -4.93
C VAL A 385 7.92 -1.17 -3.54
N PRO A 386 8.94 -2.03 -3.40
CA PRO A 386 9.60 -2.20 -2.12
C PRO A 386 10.26 -0.90 -1.62
N ASN A 387 10.35 -0.75 -0.30
CA ASN A 387 10.94 0.44 0.32
C ASN A 387 12.36 0.73 -0.20
N GLY A 388 12.58 1.94 -0.73
CA GLY A 388 13.87 2.41 -1.23
C GLY A 388 14.29 1.81 -2.57
N LYS A 389 13.44 1.03 -3.24
CA LYS A 389 13.70 0.50 -4.58
C LYS A 389 13.14 1.43 -5.65
N ARG A 390 13.77 1.40 -6.83
CA ARG A 390 13.33 2.13 -8.01
C ARG A 390 12.46 1.26 -8.91
N ILE A 391 11.50 1.87 -9.59
CA ILE A 391 10.74 1.24 -10.68
C ILE A 391 10.56 2.25 -11.81
N ILE A 392 10.51 1.75 -13.04
CA ILE A 392 10.20 2.51 -14.23
C ILE A 392 8.71 2.37 -14.51
N LEU A 393 8.01 3.50 -14.66
CA LEU A 393 6.56 3.54 -14.87
C LEU A 393 6.16 3.43 -16.34
N GLY A 394 7.05 3.88 -17.23
CA GLY A 394 6.79 3.92 -18.66
C GLY A 394 7.87 4.66 -19.44
N GLY A 395 7.90 4.35 -20.73
CA GLY A 395 8.73 4.96 -21.76
C GLY A 395 7.87 5.42 -22.95
N LEU A 396 8.12 6.59 -23.53
CA LEU A 396 7.53 6.97 -24.83
C LEU A 396 8.65 7.11 -25.87
N LEU A 397 8.60 6.28 -26.91
CA LEU A 397 9.47 6.37 -28.07
C LEU A 397 8.83 7.29 -29.11
N ASN A 398 9.47 8.41 -29.43
CA ASN A 398 9.01 9.30 -30.51
C ASN A 398 10.12 9.51 -31.53
N SER A 399 9.92 9.05 -32.77
CA SER A 399 10.88 9.17 -33.87
C SER A 399 10.34 10.06 -34.99
N THR A 400 11.08 11.12 -35.29
CA THR A 400 10.81 12.00 -36.44
C THR A 400 11.97 11.95 -37.42
N ILE A 401 11.71 11.45 -38.63
CA ILE A 401 12.69 11.39 -39.72
C ILE A 401 12.40 12.51 -40.71
N THR A 402 13.29 13.48 -40.82
CA THR A 402 13.23 14.55 -41.83
C THR A 402 14.29 14.29 -42.88
N LYS A 403 13.87 14.02 -44.11
CA LYS A 403 14.78 13.90 -45.27
C LYS A 403 14.76 15.20 -46.07
N ARG A 404 15.89 15.88 -46.17
CA ARG A 404 16.10 17.03 -47.03
C ARG A 404 17.00 16.63 -48.19
N THR A 405 16.50 16.72 -49.41
CA THR A 405 17.30 16.46 -50.62
C THR A 405 17.50 17.76 -51.37
N ASN A 406 18.75 18.23 -51.42
CA ASN A 406 19.15 19.36 -52.23
C ASN A 406 19.71 18.82 -53.54
N LYS A 407 19.08 19.13 -54.68
CA LYS A 407 19.54 18.66 -56.00
C LYS A 407 19.78 19.81 -56.97
N VAL A 408 20.76 19.66 -57.86
CA VAL A 408 20.98 20.60 -58.96
C VAL A 408 19.87 20.39 -60.02
N PRO A 409 19.15 21.45 -60.45
CA PRO A 409 18.12 21.33 -61.49
C PRO A 409 18.65 20.68 -62.78
N LEU A 410 17.82 19.89 -63.48
CA LEU A 410 18.16 19.01 -64.62
C LEU A 410 19.14 17.86 -64.30
N LEU A 411 20.32 18.16 -63.75
CA LEU A 411 21.40 17.18 -63.53
C LEU A 411 21.08 16.16 -62.43
N GLY A 412 20.32 16.58 -61.41
CA GLY A 412 19.89 15.71 -60.31
C GLY A 412 18.79 14.70 -60.67
N ASP A 413 18.13 14.87 -61.82
CA ASP A 413 17.01 14.01 -62.26
C ASP A 413 17.43 12.93 -63.27
N ILE A 414 18.72 12.86 -63.64
CA ILE A 414 19.23 11.87 -64.59
C ILE A 414 19.22 10.47 -63.96
N PRO A 415 18.60 9.45 -64.61
CA PRO A 415 18.67 8.07 -64.15
C PRO A 415 20.12 7.60 -64.00
N PHE A 416 20.42 6.86 -62.93
CA PHE A 416 21.76 6.33 -62.59
C PHE A 416 22.82 7.39 -62.20
N LEU A 417 22.89 8.54 -62.88
CA LEU A 417 23.92 9.57 -62.69
C LEU A 417 23.50 10.72 -61.74
N GLY A 418 22.20 10.93 -61.53
CA GLY A 418 21.66 12.03 -60.73
C GLY A 418 22.07 12.00 -59.25
N LYS A 419 22.45 10.83 -58.73
CA LYS A 419 22.95 10.66 -57.36
C LYS A 419 24.24 11.45 -57.06
N LEU A 420 25.04 11.77 -58.08
CA LEU A 420 26.27 12.57 -57.95
C LEU A 420 25.99 14.08 -57.89
N PHE A 421 24.79 14.50 -58.27
CA PHE A 421 24.36 15.91 -58.35
C PHE A 421 23.23 16.24 -57.35
N GLN A 422 23.05 15.38 -56.35
CA GLN A 422 22.15 15.58 -55.21
C GLN A 422 22.91 15.39 -53.90
N HIS A 423 22.52 16.15 -52.89
CA HIS A 423 22.96 16.04 -51.52
C HIS A 423 21.75 15.70 -50.65
N GLU A 424 21.74 14.51 -50.04
CA GLU A 424 20.67 14.06 -49.14
C GLU A 424 21.15 14.25 -47.69
N GLU A 425 20.44 15.10 -46.96
CA GLU A 425 20.60 15.32 -45.52
C GLU A 425 19.42 14.63 -44.82
N THR A 426 19.70 13.56 -44.08
CA THR A 426 18.69 12.89 -43.23
C THR A 426 18.88 13.33 -41.79
N ILE A 427 17.88 14.02 -41.23
CA ILE A 427 17.84 14.44 -39.83
C ILE A 427 16.86 13.52 -39.11
N VAL A 428 17.39 12.65 -38.25
CA VAL A 428 16.60 11.81 -37.34
C VAL A 428 16.57 12.49 -35.97
N ASN A 429 15.38 12.85 -35.50
CA ASN A 429 15.15 13.39 -34.16
C ASN A 429 14.31 12.38 -33.38
N ASN A 430 14.94 11.75 -32.39
CA ASN A 430 14.34 10.69 -31.59
C ASN A 430 14.52 11.07 -30.11
N ASN A 431 13.40 11.32 -29.42
CA ASN A 431 13.41 11.68 -28.01
C ASN A 431 12.61 10.64 -27.24
N ASP A 432 13.29 9.90 -26.37
CA ASP A 432 12.66 8.92 -25.49
C ASP A 432 12.48 9.52 -24.10
N LEU A 433 11.28 9.40 -23.54
CA LEU A 433 10.99 9.86 -22.18
C LEU A 433 10.87 8.66 -21.24
N ILE A 434 11.69 8.60 -20.20
CA ILE A 434 11.63 7.59 -19.15
C ILE A 434 11.18 8.25 -17.84
N ILE A 435 10.23 7.62 -17.16
CA ILE A 435 9.76 8.04 -15.84
C ILE A 435 10.14 7.00 -14.80
N GLU A 436 11.03 7.39 -13.90
CA GLU A 436 11.49 6.57 -12.76
C GLU A 436 10.87 7.12 -11.47
N ILE A 437 10.47 6.22 -10.57
CA ILE A 437 10.11 6.59 -9.20
C ILE A 437 10.86 5.76 -8.17
N THR A 438 11.06 6.33 -6.98
CA THR A 438 11.66 5.66 -5.83
C THR A 438 10.93 6.09 -4.56
N PRO A 439 10.05 5.26 -3.99
CA PRO A 439 9.42 5.53 -2.71
C PRO A 439 10.31 5.09 -1.54
N ARG A 440 10.32 5.86 -0.45
CA ARG A 440 11.10 5.59 0.75
C ARG A 440 10.32 5.97 2.02
N VAL A 441 10.25 5.07 2.99
CA VAL A 441 9.76 5.40 4.34
C VAL A 441 10.79 6.28 5.05
N VAL A 442 10.33 7.41 5.60
CA VAL A 442 11.14 8.34 6.40
C VAL A 442 11.03 7.93 7.87
N ASP A 443 12.13 7.45 8.43
CA ASP A 443 12.22 7.14 9.85
C ASP A 443 12.70 8.37 10.63
N PHE A 444 11.90 8.83 11.60
CA PHE A 444 12.35 9.82 12.57
C PHE A 444 13.22 9.14 13.62
N HIS A 445 14.51 8.97 13.36
CA HIS A 445 15.45 8.81 14.46
C HIS A 445 15.58 10.14 15.17
N THR A 446 14.96 10.23 16.35
CA THR A 446 15.26 11.27 17.32
C THR A 446 16.70 11.01 17.77
N GLU A 447 17.67 11.65 17.14
CA GLU A 447 18.98 11.80 17.76
C GLU A 447 18.73 12.51 19.09
N LYS A 448 18.82 11.77 20.19
CA LYS A 448 18.94 12.36 21.51
C LYS A 448 20.28 13.06 21.57
N THR A 449 20.30 14.33 21.18
CA THR A 449 21.37 15.29 21.54
C THR A 449 21.46 15.46 23.05
#